data_AF-A0A9E3CFP9-F1
#
_entry.id   AF-A0A9E3CFP9-F1
#
_cell.length_a   1.000
_cell.length_b   1.000
_cell.length_c   1.000
_cell.angle_alpha   90.00
_cell.angle_beta   90.00
_cell.angle_gamma   90.00
#
_symmetry.space_group_name_H-M   'P 1'
#
loop_
_entity.id
_entity.type
_entity.pdbx_description
1 polymer ?
#
loop_
_entity_poly.entity_id
_entity_poly.type
_entity_poly.pdbx_seq_one_letter_code
_entity_poly.pdbx_strand_id
1 'polypeptide(L)'
;MTVVNEAPPRVCPACGGANDPDAVFCADPRCHKALGEFAYVREELVREARWHETLAERVVGFIGRPHFLGVHLLWFAAWILLNTGVLVMVRSFDAFPFGLLAIILAMETIFITGFVLISENRQSAHANKRAELDYEVNVRTYRKIQEMETLLRAMDARLDQLERGDRPG
;
A
#
# COMPACT_ATOMS: atom_id res chain seq x y z
N MET A 1 -3.93 -0.94 -49.35
CA MET A 1 -2.88 -1.43 -48.43
C MET A 1 -2.68 -0.35 -47.36
N THR A 2 -3.49 -0.39 -46.30
CA THR A 2 -3.36 0.54 -45.17
C THR A 2 -2.21 0.06 -44.30
N VAL A 3 -1.17 0.88 -44.19
CA VAL A 3 -0.09 0.68 -43.23
C VAL A 3 -0.71 0.81 -41.85
N VAL A 4 -0.91 -0.31 -41.16
CA VAL A 4 -1.27 -0.32 -39.75
C VAL A 4 -0.04 0.23 -39.03
N ASN A 5 -0.15 1.45 -38.51
CA ASN A 5 0.88 2.08 -37.73
C ASN A 5 0.84 1.42 -36.34
N GLU A 6 1.52 0.28 -36.20
CA GLU A 6 1.60 -0.46 -34.95
C GLU A 6 2.34 0.39 -33.92
N ALA A 7 1.65 0.75 -32.84
CA ALA A 7 2.25 1.44 -31.71
C ALA A 7 3.42 0.61 -31.16
N PRO A 8 4.52 1.23 -30.69
CA PRO A 8 5.67 0.49 -30.20
C PRO A 8 5.29 -0.39 -29.00
N PRO A 9 5.88 -1.60 -28.90
CA PRO A 9 5.58 -2.54 -27.82
C PRO A 9 5.99 -1.96 -26.46
N ARG A 10 5.20 -2.24 -25.42
CA ARG A 10 5.51 -1.80 -24.06
C ARG A 10 6.48 -2.74 -23.40
N VAL A 11 7.60 -2.19 -22.91
CA VAL A 11 8.58 -2.94 -22.12
C VAL A 11 8.20 -2.86 -20.64
N CYS A 12 8.10 -4.02 -19.99
CA CYS A 12 7.84 -4.07 -18.56
C CYS A 12 9.06 -3.56 -17.78
N PRO A 13 8.93 -2.56 -16.88
CA PRO A 13 10.06 -2.04 -16.12
C PRO A 13 10.59 -3.00 -15.05
N ALA A 14 9.84 -4.06 -14.70
CA ALA A 14 10.27 -5.03 -13.70
C ALA A 14 11.07 -6.20 -14.29
N CYS A 15 10.60 -6.80 -15.39
CA CYS A 15 11.25 -7.96 -16.00
C CYS A 15 11.92 -7.68 -17.35
N GLY A 16 11.69 -6.51 -17.96
CA GLY A 16 12.19 -6.18 -19.30
C GLY A 16 11.45 -6.87 -20.45
N GLY A 17 10.40 -7.65 -20.18
CA GLY A 17 9.62 -8.34 -21.21
C GLY A 17 8.84 -7.38 -22.09
N ALA A 18 8.75 -7.66 -23.39
CA ALA A 18 7.91 -6.93 -24.34
C ALA A 18 6.45 -7.42 -24.25
N ASN A 19 5.51 -6.47 -24.30
CA ASN A 19 4.07 -6.72 -24.21
C ASN A 19 3.34 -5.89 -25.26
N ASP A 20 2.11 -6.28 -25.58
CA ASP A 20 1.27 -5.53 -26.52
C ASP A 20 1.07 -4.07 -26.07
N PRO A 21 0.86 -3.14 -27.02
CA PRO A 21 0.71 -1.71 -26.73
C PRO A 21 -0.50 -1.39 -25.85
N ASP A 22 -1.49 -2.27 -25.79
CA ASP A 22 -2.72 -2.18 -25.00
C ASP A 22 -2.73 -3.15 -23.80
N ALA A 23 -1.64 -3.90 -23.56
CA ALA A 23 -1.53 -4.81 -22.43
C ALA A 23 -1.63 -4.05 -21.09
N VAL A 24 -2.61 -4.43 -20.27
CA VAL A 24 -2.82 -3.88 -18.91
C VAL A 24 -1.92 -4.57 -17.88
N PHE A 25 -1.60 -5.84 -18.11
CA PHE A 25 -0.69 -6.63 -17.26
C PHE A 25 0.44 -7.21 -18.10
N CYS A 26 1.59 -7.40 -17.46
CA CYS A 26 2.70 -8.11 -18.10
C CYS A 26 2.31 -9.57 -18.39
N ALA A 27 2.61 -10.03 -19.61
CA ALA A 27 2.31 -11.37 -20.09
C ALA A 27 3.09 -12.48 -19.35
N ASP A 28 4.21 -12.14 -18.71
CA ASP A 28 4.97 -13.09 -17.89
C ASP A 28 4.17 -13.46 -16.61
N PRO A 29 3.78 -14.74 -16.42
CA PRO A 29 3.03 -15.21 -15.25
C PRO A 29 3.78 -14.99 -13.93
N ARG A 30 5.11 -14.91 -13.96
CA ARG A 30 5.94 -14.67 -12.77
C ARG A 30 6.02 -13.19 -12.41
N CYS A 31 5.78 -12.31 -13.37
CA CYS A 31 5.83 -10.87 -13.15
C CYS A 31 4.46 -10.31 -12.78
N HIS A 32 3.45 -10.57 -13.62
CA HIS A 32 2.07 -10.05 -13.50
C HIS A 32 1.98 -8.56 -13.12
N LYS A 33 3.00 -7.75 -13.43
CA LYS A 33 3.06 -6.32 -13.07
C LYS A 33 2.07 -5.57 -13.96
N ALA A 34 1.30 -4.66 -13.37
CA ALA A 34 0.44 -3.74 -14.12
C ALA A 34 1.29 -2.80 -14.98
N LEU A 35 0.85 -2.55 -16.21
CA LEU A 35 1.50 -1.72 -17.22
C LEU A 35 0.63 -0.49 -17.55
N GLY A 36 1.24 0.51 -18.18
CA GLY A 36 0.54 1.72 -18.63
C GLY A 36 0.21 2.69 -17.48
N GLU A 37 -0.98 3.29 -17.53
CA GLU A 37 -1.45 4.31 -16.57
C GLU A 37 -1.41 3.82 -15.12
N PHE A 38 -1.67 2.52 -14.90
CA PHE A 38 -1.67 1.89 -13.58
C PHE A 38 -0.28 1.66 -12.99
N ALA A 39 0.78 1.65 -13.81
CA ALA A 39 2.15 1.48 -13.33
C ALA A 39 2.67 2.72 -12.58
N TYR A 40 2.26 3.91 -13.03
CA TYR A 40 2.76 5.20 -12.57
C TYR A 40 2.43 5.50 -11.11
N VAL A 41 1.22 5.12 -10.70
CA VAL A 41 0.65 5.39 -9.37
C VAL A 41 1.53 4.87 -8.23
N ARG A 42 2.06 3.64 -8.36
CA ARG A 42 2.82 3.03 -7.25
C ARG A 42 4.21 3.66 -7.10
N GLU A 43 4.82 4.07 -8.20
CA GLU A 43 6.19 4.56 -8.23
C GLU A 43 6.28 6.02 -7.74
N GLU A 44 5.29 6.87 -8.03
CA GLU A 44 5.22 8.24 -7.46
C GLU A 44 5.09 8.25 -5.94
N LEU A 45 4.22 7.39 -5.39
CA LEU A 45 4.01 7.30 -3.94
C LEU A 45 5.31 6.97 -3.18
N VAL A 46 6.20 6.18 -3.76
CA VAL A 46 7.47 5.78 -3.13
C VAL A 46 8.54 6.87 -3.26
N ARG A 47 8.46 7.73 -4.28
CA ARG A 47 9.54 8.64 -4.65
C ARG A 47 9.63 9.91 -3.80
N GLU A 48 8.55 10.27 -3.10
CA GLU A 48 8.48 11.51 -2.29
C GLU A 48 8.90 11.34 -0.82
N ALA A 49 9.26 10.12 -0.39
CA ALA A 49 9.50 9.84 1.01
C ALA A 49 10.66 10.68 1.57
N ARG A 50 10.36 11.53 2.56
CA ARG A 50 11.38 12.33 3.24
C ARG A 50 12.18 11.45 4.19
N TRP A 51 13.41 11.85 4.49
CA TRP A 51 14.32 11.06 5.33
C TRP A 51 13.73 10.72 6.72
N HIS A 52 12.93 11.63 7.29
CA HIS A 52 12.28 11.43 8.59
C HIS A 52 11.13 10.42 8.54
N GLU A 53 10.42 10.33 7.42
CA GLU A 53 9.36 9.33 7.21
C GLU A 53 9.97 7.94 7.07
N THR A 54 11.06 7.82 6.30
CA THR A 54 11.80 6.56 6.18
C THR A 54 12.38 6.11 7.52
N LEU A 55 12.87 7.04 8.34
CA LEU A 55 13.33 6.74 9.69
C LEU A 55 12.17 6.27 10.59
N ALA A 56 11.05 6.98 10.58
CA ALA A 56 9.87 6.64 11.36
C ALA A 56 9.36 5.22 11.02
N GLU A 57 9.29 4.87 9.73
CA GLU A 57 8.89 3.53 9.29
C GLU A 57 9.82 2.43 9.78
N ARG A 58 11.14 2.68 9.77
CA ARG A 58 12.12 1.71 10.29
C ARG A 58 11.97 1.52 11.79
N VAL A 59 11.75 2.61 12.52
CA VAL A 59 11.56 2.57 13.98
C VAL A 59 10.25 1.86 14.33
N VAL A 60 9.14 2.21 13.67
CA VAL A 60 7.84 1.53 13.86
C VAL A 60 7.93 0.06 13.48
N GLY A 61 8.60 -0.25 12.36
CA GLY A 61 8.85 -1.63 11.93
C GLY A 61 9.71 -2.42 12.91
N PHE A 62 10.60 -1.76 13.66
CA PHE A 62 11.39 -2.39 14.72
C PHE A 62 10.56 -2.65 15.98
N ILE A 63 9.77 -1.66 16.42
CA ILE A 63 8.88 -1.75 17.59
C ILE A 63 7.80 -2.83 17.39
N GLY A 64 7.27 -2.95 16.17
CA GLY A 64 6.24 -3.95 15.83
C GLY A 64 6.73 -5.39 15.83
N ARG A 65 8.02 -5.66 16.06
CA ARG A 65 8.56 -7.02 16.11
C ARG A 65 8.28 -7.67 17.47
N PRO A 66 7.87 -8.94 17.52
CA PRO A 66 7.59 -9.63 18.79
C PRO A 66 8.82 -9.72 19.72
N HIS A 67 10.03 -9.73 19.15
CA HIS A 67 11.28 -9.73 19.92
C HIS A 67 11.52 -8.44 20.71
N PHE A 68 11.04 -7.29 20.22
CA PHE A 68 11.21 -6.00 20.90
C PHE A 68 10.55 -6.00 22.28
N LEU A 69 9.33 -6.57 22.35
CA LEU A 69 8.58 -6.73 23.59
C LEU A 69 9.32 -7.62 24.60
N GLY A 70 9.89 -8.75 24.15
CA GLY A 70 10.64 -9.66 25.00
C GLY A 70 11.87 -9.02 25.64
N VAL A 71 12.63 -8.24 24.86
CA VAL A 71 13.79 -7.48 25.37
C VAL A 71 13.36 -6.42 26.37
N HIS A 72 12.26 -5.70 26.11
CA HIS A 72 11.73 -4.68 27.04
C HIS A 72 11.27 -5.30 28.36
N LEU A 73 10.54 -6.41 28.32
CA LEU A 73 10.12 -7.11 29.53
C LEU A 73 11.31 -7.60 30.36
N LEU A 74 12.35 -8.13 29.72
CA LEU A 74 13.58 -8.55 30.40
C LEU A 74 14.28 -7.35 31.04
N TRP A 75 14.37 -6.22 30.33
CA TRP A 75 14.96 -4.99 30.83
C TRP A 75 14.21 -4.44 32.06
N PHE A 76 12.87 -4.40 32.03
CA PHE A 76 12.05 -4.01 33.17
C PHE A 76 12.24 -4.95 34.36
N ALA A 77 12.20 -6.26 34.12
CA ALA A 77 12.40 -7.25 35.17
C ALA A 77 13.79 -7.11 35.81
N ALA A 78 14.84 -6.92 35.00
CA ALA A 78 16.20 -6.68 35.49
C ALA A 78 16.29 -5.38 36.32
N TRP A 79 15.65 -4.29 35.88
CA TRP A 79 15.65 -3.02 36.61
C TRP A 79 15.00 -3.15 37.99
N ILE A 80 13.85 -3.81 38.06
CA ILE A 80 13.14 -4.06 39.32
C ILE A 80 13.99 -4.95 40.23
N LEU A 81 14.58 -6.02 39.71
CA LEU A 81 15.40 -6.95 40.49
C LEU A 81 16.66 -6.28 41.08
N LEU A 82 17.29 -5.38 40.31
CA LEU A 82 18.44 -4.59 40.77
C LEU A 82 18.07 -3.59 41.85
N ASN A 83 16.89 -2.96 41.76
CA ASN A 83 16.47 -1.91 42.70
C ASN A 83 15.74 -2.42 43.95
N THR A 84 15.19 -3.63 43.91
CA THR A 84 14.53 -4.29 45.06
C THR A 84 15.51 -4.95 46.03
N GLY A 85 16.82 -4.88 45.77
CA GLY A 85 17.85 -5.40 46.69
C GLY A 85 18.00 -6.92 46.66
N VAL A 86 17.40 -7.61 45.68
CA VAL A 86 17.60 -9.06 45.48
C VAL A 86 19.08 -9.35 45.14
N LEU A 87 19.76 -8.42 44.45
CA LEU A 87 21.21 -8.41 44.37
C LEU A 87 21.80 -7.56 45.50
N VAL A 88 22.34 -8.21 46.53
CA VAL A 88 22.98 -7.60 47.71
C VAL A 88 24.18 -6.69 47.36
N MET A 89 24.66 -6.72 46.12
CA MET A 89 25.81 -5.94 45.65
C MET A 89 25.50 -4.50 45.19
N VAL A 90 24.25 -4.11 44.96
CA VAL A 90 23.92 -2.79 44.37
C VAL A 90 23.05 -1.96 45.32
N ARG A 91 23.46 -0.71 45.58
CA ARG A 91 22.64 0.25 46.34
C ARG A 91 21.40 0.60 45.49
N SER A 92 20.21 0.47 46.08
CA SER A 92 18.95 0.88 45.45
C SER A 92 19.03 2.36 45.05
N PHE A 93 19.00 2.63 43.76
CA PHE A 93 19.11 3.98 43.19
C PHE A 93 17.74 4.53 42.79
N ASP A 94 16.79 3.65 42.49
CA ASP A 94 15.40 3.93 42.15
C ASP A 94 14.50 3.12 43.08
N ALA A 95 14.34 3.60 44.31
CA ALA A 95 13.51 2.94 45.32
C ALA A 95 12.03 2.97 44.92
N PHE A 96 11.27 1.96 45.33
CA PHE A 96 9.82 1.94 45.14
C PHE A 96 9.21 3.25 45.67
N PRO A 97 8.48 4.04 44.84
CA PRO A 97 7.70 3.64 43.66
C PRO A 97 8.35 3.82 42.26
N PHE A 98 9.67 3.68 42.10
CA PHE A 98 10.40 3.68 40.81
C PHE A 98 10.20 4.93 39.93
N GLY A 99 10.53 6.11 40.46
CA GLY A 99 10.32 7.37 39.77
C GLY A 99 11.14 7.53 38.49
N LEU A 100 12.39 7.04 38.45
CA LEU A 100 13.25 7.18 37.26
C LEU A 100 12.76 6.32 36.11
N LEU A 101 12.40 5.07 36.41
CA LEU A 101 11.82 4.14 35.43
C LEU A 101 10.53 4.71 34.83
N ALA A 102 9.66 5.31 35.64
CA ALA A 102 8.42 5.93 35.17
C ALA A 102 8.67 7.08 34.18
N ILE A 103 9.64 7.96 34.46
CA ILE A 103 9.98 9.07 33.56
C ILE A 103 10.56 8.56 32.23
N ILE A 104 11.45 7.55 32.28
CA ILE A 104 12.03 6.95 31.07
C ILE A 104 10.94 6.34 30.19
N LEU A 105 10.04 5.55 30.78
CA LEU A 105 8.88 4.95 30.09
C LEU A 105 7.96 5.99 29.45
N ALA A 106 7.65 7.05 30.19
CA ALA A 106 6.78 8.12 29.69
C ALA A 106 7.43 8.81 28.48
N MET A 107 8.72 9.14 28.57
CA MET A 107 9.48 9.73 27.47
C MET A 107 9.52 8.78 26.26
N GLU A 108 9.82 7.50 26.47
CA GLU A 108 9.84 6.48 25.42
C GLU A 108 8.48 6.40 24.70
N THR A 109 7.39 6.36 25.47
CA THR A 109 6.02 6.31 24.93
C THR A 109 5.72 7.52 24.04
N ILE A 110 6.15 8.72 24.43
CA ILE A 110 5.98 9.93 23.62
C ILE A 110 6.69 9.78 22.28
N PHE A 111 7.94 9.30 22.28
CA PHE A 111 8.70 9.07 21.05
C PHE A 111 8.05 8.01 20.15
N ILE A 112 7.67 6.86 20.71
CA ILE A 112 7.00 5.77 19.99
C ILE A 112 5.72 6.30 19.33
N THR A 113 4.88 6.98 20.12
CA THR A 113 3.61 7.56 19.65
C THR A 113 3.86 8.55 18.52
N GLY A 114 4.84 9.44 18.66
CA GLY A 114 5.22 10.38 17.60
C GLY A 114 5.61 9.67 16.29
N PHE A 115 6.45 8.64 16.36
CA PHE A 115 6.84 7.87 15.16
C PHE A 115 5.67 7.09 14.55
N VAL A 116 4.78 6.53 15.39
CA VAL A 116 3.55 5.86 14.93
C VAL A 116 2.67 6.86 14.18
N LEU A 117 2.39 8.05 14.73
CA LEU A 117 1.58 9.07 14.08
C LEU A 117 2.16 9.51 12.73
N ILE A 118 3.48 9.67 12.64
CA ILE A 118 4.14 10.01 11.36
C ILE A 118 3.93 8.89 10.34
N SER A 119 4.13 7.63 10.74
CA SER A 119 3.91 6.47 9.88
C SER A 119 2.44 6.35 9.44
N GLU A 120 1.50 6.59 10.35
CA GLU A 120 0.05 6.56 10.07
C GLU A 120 -0.36 7.67 9.11
N ASN A 121 0.09 8.91 9.33
CA ASN A 121 -0.21 10.03 8.44
C ASN A 121 0.24 9.75 7.00
N ARG A 122 1.43 9.17 6.84
CA ARG A 122 1.94 8.77 5.53
C ARG A 122 1.12 7.64 4.90
N GLN A 123 0.79 6.60 5.67
CA GLN A 123 -0.05 5.50 5.18
C GLN A 123 -1.45 5.99 4.78
N SER A 124 -2.02 6.93 5.53
CA SER A 124 -3.29 7.59 5.23
C SER A 124 -3.22 8.39 3.94
N ALA A 125 -2.15 9.18 3.73
CA ALA A 125 -1.95 9.90 2.48
C ALA A 125 -1.86 8.95 1.26
N HIS A 126 -1.16 7.82 1.39
CA HIS A 126 -1.12 6.80 0.35
C HIS A 126 -2.48 6.11 0.14
N ALA A 127 -3.21 5.83 1.21
CA ALA A 127 -4.54 5.23 1.14
C ALA A 127 -5.54 6.16 0.42
N ASN A 128 -5.50 7.46 0.72
CA ASN A 128 -6.35 8.46 0.06
C ASN A 128 -6.05 8.55 -1.45
N LYS A 129 -4.77 8.64 -1.84
CA LYS A 129 -4.38 8.66 -3.27
C LYS A 129 -4.84 7.38 -3.99
N ARG A 130 -4.73 6.21 -3.35
CA ARG A 130 -5.24 4.94 -3.92
C ARG A 130 -6.76 4.96 -4.07
N ALA A 131 -7.49 5.45 -3.06
CA ALA A 131 -8.95 5.52 -3.10
C ALA A 131 -9.45 6.46 -4.21
N GLU A 132 -8.77 7.59 -4.46
CA GLU A 132 -9.09 8.51 -5.55
C GLU A 132 -8.93 7.85 -6.93
N LEU A 133 -7.84 7.12 -7.12
CA LEU A 133 -7.58 6.39 -8.36
C LEU A 133 -8.55 5.22 -8.57
N ASP A 134 -8.81 4.45 -7.53
CA ASP A 134 -9.79 3.36 -7.58
C ASP A 134 -11.17 3.91 -7.94
N TYR A 135 -11.55 5.07 -7.40
CA TYR A 135 -12.78 5.76 -7.76
C TYR A 135 -12.80 6.16 -9.23
N GLU A 136 -11.74 6.79 -9.74
CA GLU A 136 -11.67 7.19 -11.15
C GLU A 136 -11.76 5.98 -12.10
N VAL A 137 -11.03 4.91 -11.80
CA VAL A 137 -11.05 3.66 -12.58
C VAL A 137 -12.44 3.05 -12.57
N ASN A 138 -13.10 3.04 -11.43
CA ASN A 138 -14.47 2.53 -11.31
C ASN A 138 -15.45 3.35 -12.15
N VAL A 139 -15.37 4.68 -12.12
CA VAL A 139 -16.22 5.56 -12.94
C VAL A 139 -15.96 5.37 -14.44
N ARG A 140 -14.69 5.28 -14.87
CA ARG A 140 -14.35 5.01 -16.27
C ARG A 140 -14.87 3.63 -16.72
N THR A 141 -14.75 2.63 -15.86
CA THR A 141 -15.28 1.28 -16.12
C THR A 141 -16.79 1.28 -16.26
N TYR A 142 -17.50 1.99 -15.36
CA TYR A 142 -18.95 2.14 -15.43
C TYR A 142 -19.41 2.77 -16.76
N ARG A 143 -18.70 3.81 -17.24
CA ARG A 143 -18.98 4.43 -18.55
C ARG A 143 -18.80 3.46 -19.71
N LYS A 144 -17.70 2.70 -19.73
CA LYS A 144 -17.46 1.68 -20.77
C LYS A 144 -18.55 0.61 -20.78
N ILE A 145 -19.04 0.18 -19.61
CA ILE A 145 -20.15 -0.77 -19.51
C ILE A 145 -21.43 -0.18 -20.12
N GLN A 146 -21.74 1.08 -19.84
CA GLN A 146 -22.90 1.77 -20.43
C GLN A 146 -22.81 1.92 -21.95
N GLU A 147 -21.61 2.21 -22.47
CA GLU A 147 -21.36 2.23 -23.92
C GLU A 147 -21.58 0.84 -24.55
N MET A 148 -21.06 -0.21 -23.93
CA MET A 148 -21.28 -1.60 -24.37
C MET A 148 -22.77 -1.97 -24.35
N GLU A 149 -23.51 -1.60 -23.30
CA GLU A 149 -24.95 -1.82 -23.21
C GLU A 149 -25.70 -1.11 -24.35
N THR A 150 -25.31 0.13 -24.65
CA THR A 150 -25.90 0.91 -25.75
C THR A 150 -25.64 0.25 -27.10
N LEU A 151 -24.42 -0.24 -27.33
CA LEU A 151 -24.07 -0.97 -28.55
C LEU A 151 -24.84 -2.28 -28.68
N LEU A 152 -24.98 -3.04 -27.58
CA LEU A 152 -25.76 -4.28 -27.56
C LEU A 152 -27.23 -4.02 -27.92
N ARG A 153 -27.86 -2.99 -27.32
CA ARG A 153 -29.23 -2.59 -27.66
C ARG A 153 -29.37 -2.17 -29.13
N ALA A 154 -28.36 -1.49 -29.67
CA ALA A 154 -28.36 -1.09 -31.07
C ALA A 154 -28.24 -2.30 -32.04
N MET A 155 -27.45 -3.31 -31.67
CA MET A 155 -27.36 -4.56 -32.43
C MET A 155 -28.67 -5.36 -32.37
N ASP A 156 -29.27 -5.48 -31.19
CA ASP A 156 -30.56 -6.15 -30.98
C ASP A 156 -31.68 -5.53 -31.83
N ALA A 157 -31.78 -4.20 -31.82
CA ALA A 157 -32.75 -3.47 -32.65
C ALA A 157 -32.56 -3.69 -34.16
N ARG A 158 -31.31 -3.91 -34.62
CA ARG A 158 -31.03 -4.23 -36.04
C ARG A 158 -31.42 -5.67 -36.38
N LEU A 159 -31.17 -6.63 -35.48
CA LEU A 159 -31.61 -8.01 -35.68
C LEU A 159 -33.14 -8.09 -35.77
N ASP A 160 -33.85 -7.41 -34.87
CA ASP A 160 -35.32 -7.28 -34.89
C ASP A 160 -35.87 -6.70 -36.20
N GLN A 161 -35.14 -5.79 -36.85
CA GLN A 161 -35.53 -5.23 -38.14
C GLN A 161 -35.33 -6.24 -39.27
N LEU A 162 -34.23 -7.00 -39.25
CA LEU A 162 -33.97 -8.05 -40.22
C LEU A 162 -35.00 -9.18 -40.11
N GLU A 163 -35.31 -9.65 -38.91
CA GLU A 163 -36.34 -10.68 -38.69
C GLU A 163 -37.73 -10.26 -39.15
N ARG A 164 -38.08 -8.97 -38.96
CA ARG A 164 -39.37 -8.43 -39.43
C ARG A 164 -39.43 -8.28 -40.95
N GLY A 165 -38.30 -8.00 -41.60
CA GLY A 165 -38.22 -7.89 -43.05
C GLY A 165 -38.23 -9.23 -43.78
N ASP A 166 -37.79 -10.31 -43.12
CA ASP A 166 -37.72 -11.67 -43.67
C ASP A 166 -39.02 -12.47 -43.50
N ARG A 167 -40.02 -11.94 -42.78
CA ARG A 167 -41.32 -12.62 -42.58
C ARG A 167 -42.12 -12.60 -43.89
N PRO A 168 -42.34 -13.75 -44.58
CA PRO A 168 -43.18 -13.80 -45.76
C PRO A 168 -44.63 -13.52 -45.35
N GLY A 169 -45.27 -12.57 -46.02
CA GLY A 169 -46.69 -12.24 -45.86
C GLY A 169 -47.61 -13.30 -46.45
#